data_AF-A0A5B6V2D7-F1
#
_entry.id   AF-A0A5B6V2D7-F1
#
_cell.length_a   1.000
_cell.length_b   1.000
_cell.length_c   1.000
_cell.angle_alpha   90.00
_cell.angle_beta   90.00
_cell.angle_gamma   90.00
#
_symmetry.space_group_name_H-M   'P 1'
#
loop_
_entity.id
_entity.type
_entity.pdbx_description
1 polymer ?
#
loop_
_entity_poly.entity_id
_entity_poly.type
_entity_poly.pdbx_seq_one_letter_code
_entity_poly.pdbx_strand_id
1 'polypeptide(L)'
;MAVHSKFVFSKLLSDTDIKKRLAVPTAIQRSLPPFNGGHALIFQFLHRTRFWPILYSIRTKGYNKPVFSGRLWRNFVIYNNLNVGDRFTLYQVQVEDGSSYYRVEVGKEIDFFGINAMAYGSASTADEHVITHHHQEGLRLELSLGQPN
;
A
#
# COMPACT_ATOMS: atom_id res chain seq x y z
N MET A 1 -30.71 7.55 -1.78
CA MET A 1 -29.57 6.59 -1.92
C MET A 1 -28.41 7.28 -2.65
N ALA A 2 -27.19 6.73 -2.64
CA ALA A 2 -26.08 7.29 -3.43
C ALA A 2 -26.33 7.03 -4.91
N VAL A 3 -26.29 8.08 -5.73
CA VAL A 3 -26.67 7.99 -7.16
C VAL A 3 -25.46 7.71 -8.03
N HIS A 4 -24.32 8.31 -7.68
CA HIS A 4 -23.10 8.18 -8.46
C HIS A 4 -21.86 8.42 -7.60
N SER A 5 -20.87 7.53 -7.72
CA SER A 5 -19.55 7.71 -7.12
C SER A 5 -18.50 8.00 -8.19
N LYS A 6 -17.88 9.17 -8.11
CA LYS A 6 -16.78 9.59 -9.00
C LYS A 6 -15.44 9.33 -8.33
N PHE A 7 -14.56 8.60 -9.02
CA PHE A 7 -13.16 8.45 -8.60
C PHE A 7 -12.44 9.80 -8.58
N VAL A 8 -11.69 10.07 -7.50
CA VAL A 8 -10.88 11.28 -7.36
C VAL A 8 -9.41 10.94 -7.50
N PHE A 9 -8.86 10.06 -6.65
CA PHE A 9 -7.52 9.50 -6.82
C PHE A 9 -7.33 8.22 -6.02
N SER A 10 -6.28 7.48 -6.35
CA SER A 10 -5.77 6.37 -5.56
C SER A 10 -4.26 6.45 -5.41
N LYS A 11 -3.74 5.86 -4.33
CA LYS A 11 -2.31 5.79 -4.06
C LYS A 11 -1.96 4.60 -3.16
N LEU A 12 -0.87 3.91 -3.49
CA LEU A 12 -0.19 3.01 -2.55
C LEU A 12 0.55 3.82 -1.48
N LEU A 13 0.23 3.59 -0.23
CA LEU A 13 0.76 4.34 0.89
C LEU A 13 2.24 4.00 1.11
N SER A 14 3.10 5.01 1.01
CA SER A 14 4.52 4.89 1.34
C SER A 14 4.76 5.08 2.85
N ASP A 15 5.99 4.81 3.29
CA ASP A 15 6.43 5.11 4.66
C ASP A 15 6.17 6.57 5.06
N THR A 16 6.41 7.51 4.14
CA THR A 16 6.14 8.93 4.38
C THR A 16 4.65 9.22 4.53
N ASP A 17 3.79 8.52 3.79
CA ASP A 17 2.35 8.70 3.88
C ASP A 17 1.83 8.24 5.24
N ILE A 18 2.26 7.07 5.70
CA ILE A 18 1.88 6.52 7.01
C ILE A 18 2.46 7.35 8.16
N LYS A 19 3.76 7.67 8.11
CA LYS A 19 4.47 8.30 9.23
C LYS A 19 4.45 9.82 9.22
N LYS A 20 4.05 10.51 8.15
CA LYS A 20 4.13 11.99 8.12
C LYS A 20 2.89 12.62 7.55
N ARG A 21 2.62 12.37 6.27
CA ARG A 21 1.56 13.06 5.52
C ARG A 21 1.29 12.34 4.21
N LEU A 22 0.03 12.20 3.86
CA LEU A 22 -0.35 11.72 2.53
C LEU A 22 -0.18 12.84 1.51
N ALA A 23 0.69 12.62 0.52
CA ALA A 23 0.79 13.51 -0.62
C ALA A 23 -0.43 13.36 -1.54
N VAL A 24 -1.12 14.48 -1.80
CA VAL A 24 -2.26 14.55 -2.71
C VAL A 24 -1.76 14.99 -4.09
N PRO A 25 -2.17 14.33 -5.19
CA PRO A 25 -1.78 14.77 -6.53
C PRO A 25 -2.33 16.17 -6.84
N THR A 26 -1.50 17.08 -7.34
CA THR A 26 -1.95 18.45 -7.65
C THR A 26 -2.99 18.49 -8.77
N ALA A 27 -2.92 17.55 -9.72
CA ALA A 27 -3.86 17.46 -10.84
C ALA A 27 -5.34 17.30 -10.41
N ILE A 28 -5.58 16.77 -9.21
CA ILE A 28 -6.93 16.52 -8.68
C ILE A 28 -7.44 17.66 -7.80
N GLN A 29 -6.71 18.76 -7.67
CA GLN A 29 -7.07 19.87 -6.78
C GLN A 29 -8.43 20.49 -7.14
N ARG A 30 -8.82 20.49 -8.43
CA ARG A 30 -10.15 20.96 -8.87
C ARG A 30 -11.30 20.07 -8.38
N SER A 31 -11.00 18.83 -8.00
CA SER A 31 -11.97 17.86 -7.46
C SER A 31 -12.05 17.90 -5.94
N LEU A 32 -11.29 18.78 -5.28
CA LEU A 32 -11.26 18.97 -3.82
C LEU A 32 -11.75 20.37 -3.45
N PRO A 33 -12.19 20.59 -2.20
CA PRO A 33 -12.59 21.92 -1.76
C PRO A 33 -11.47 22.96 -1.94
N PRO A 34 -11.78 24.15 -2.47
CA PRO A 34 -10.79 25.20 -2.64
C PRO A 34 -10.37 25.81 -1.29
N PHE A 35 -9.16 26.36 -1.23
CA PHE A 35 -8.62 26.98 -0.01
C PHE A 35 -9.13 28.39 0.27
N ASN A 36 -9.88 29.02 -0.65
CA ASN A 36 -10.52 30.33 -0.49
C ASN A 36 -9.59 31.41 0.08
N GLY A 37 -8.37 31.54 -0.46
CA GLY A 37 -7.36 32.53 -0.02
C GLY A 37 -6.50 32.08 1.16
N GLY A 38 -6.86 30.99 1.83
CA GLY A 38 -6.02 30.33 2.83
C GLY A 38 -5.03 29.33 2.22
N HIS A 39 -4.35 28.58 3.10
CA HIS A 39 -3.41 27.50 2.72
C HIS A 39 -3.77 26.15 3.36
N ALA A 40 -4.81 26.10 4.18
CA ALA A 40 -5.27 24.91 4.86
C ALA A 40 -6.77 24.99 5.18
N LEU A 41 -7.44 23.84 5.22
CA LEU A 41 -8.82 23.68 5.68
C LEU A 41 -9.02 22.30 6.32
N ILE A 42 -10.11 22.14 7.06
CA ILE A 42 -10.55 20.83 7.55
C ILE A 42 -11.41 20.17 6.48
N PHE A 43 -10.87 19.13 5.87
CA PHE A 43 -11.53 18.29 4.89
C PHE A 43 -12.15 17.08 5.61
N GLN A 44 -13.35 16.66 5.21
CA GLN A 44 -13.99 15.49 5.79
C GLN A 44 -14.27 14.44 4.73
N PHE A 45 -14.02 13.18 5.08
CA PHE A 45 -14.46 12.04 4.28
C PHE A 45 -15.04 10.94 5.17
N LEU A 46 -15.95 10.15 4.59
CA LEU A 46 -16.47 8.93 5.18
C LEU A 46 -15.51 7.78 4.92
N HIS A 47 -15.09 7.08 5.96
CA HIS A 47 -14.44 5.78 5.82
C HIS A 47 -15.18 4.76 6.68
N ARG A 48 -15.55 3.62 6.08
CA ARG A 48 -16.47 2.64 6.66
C ARG A 48 -17.78 3.33 7.06
N THR A 49 -18.00 3.54 8.36
CA THR A 49 -19.22 4.15 8.92
C THR A 49 -18.94 5.48 9.63
N ARG A 50 -17.70 5.99 9.60
CA ARG A 50 -17.28 7.17 10.36
C ARG A 50 -16.73 8.28 9.46
N PHE A 51 -17.15 9.50 9.72
CA PHE A 51 -16.53 10.69 9.14
C PHE A 51 -15.23 11.05 9.86
N TRP A 52 -14.19 11.30 9.07
CA TRP A 52 -12.86 11.64 9.54
C TRP A 52 -12.53 13.08 9.16
N PRO A 53 -12.30 13.97 10.14
CA PRO A 53 -11.73 15.28 9.87
C PRO A 53 -10.25 15.14 9.57
N ILE A 54 -9.79 15.79 8.52
CA ILE A 54 -8.42 15.73 8.01
C ILE A 54 -7.95 17.14 7.70
N LEU A 55 -6.74 17.47 8.15
CA LEU A 55 -6.10 18.72 7.75
C LEU A 55 -5.61 18.58 6.31
N TYR A 56 -6.32 19.23 5.38
CA TYR A 56 -5.92 19.39 4.00
C TYR A 56 -5.19 20.72 3.87
N SER A 57 -3.95 20.72 3.36
CA SER A 57 -3.15 21.94 3.24
C SER A 57 -2.24 21.93 2.02
N ILE A 58 -1.81 23.11 1.60
CA ILE A 58 -0.78 23.30 0.58
C ILE A 58 0.52 23.71 1.28
N ARG A 59 1.64 23.10 0.87
CA ARG A 59 2.97 23.52 1.33
C ARG A 59 3.24 24.97 0.89
N THR A 60 3.62 25.83 1.83
CA THR A 60 3.88 27.26 1.59
C THR A 60 5.32 27.58 1.14
N LYS A 61 6.23 26.61 1.21
CA LYS A 61 7.64 26.75 0.77
C LYS A 61 7.94 25.78 -0.38
N GLY A 62 8.39 26.32 -1.52
CA GLY A 62 8.71 25.53 -2.72
C GLY A 62 7.45 25.18 -3.52
N TYR A 63 7.43 24.02 -4.19
CA TYR A 63 6.26 23.58 -4.94
C TYR A 63 5.03 23.42 -4.02
N ASN A 64 3.94 24.07 -4.43
CA ASN A 64 2.65 24.12 -3.74
C ASN A 64 1.95 22.75 -3.77
N LYS A 65 2.53 21.78 -3.07
CA LYS A 65 2.04 20.41 -3.03
C LYS A 65 0.92 20.28 -2.00
N PRO A 66 -0.28 19.83 -2.39
CA PRO A 66 -1.33 19.53 -1.45
C PRO A 66 -1.03 18.26 -0.65
N VAL A 67 -1.41 18.25 0.63
CA VAL A 67 -1.18 17.12 1.54
C VAL A 67 -2.32 16.95 2.55
N PHE A 68 -2.54 15.71 2.99
CA PHE A 68 -3.23 15.43 4.25
C PHE A 68 -2.19 15.22 5.34
N SER A 69 -2.27 15.99 6.43
CA SER A 69 -1.16 16.06 7.38
C SER A 69 -1.59 16.27 8.84
N GLY A 70 -0.59 16.37 9.72
CA GLY A 70 -0.79 16.68 11.14
C GLY A 70 -1.42 15.55 11.94
N ARG A 71 -1.90 15.88 13.15
CA ARG A 71 -2.49 14.92 14.08
C ARG A 71 -3.75 14.26 13.50
N LEU A 72 -4.56 15.00 12.74
CA LEU A 72 -5.79 14.48 12.14
C LEU A 72 -5.53 13.33 11.15
N TRP A 73 -4.55 13.49 10.27
CA TRP A 73 -4.12 12.40 9.38
C TRP A 73 -3.53 11.22 10.15
N ARG A 74 -2.65 11.48 11.13
CA ARG A 74 -2.05 10.41 11.95
C ARG A 74 -3.10 9.62 12.73
N ASN A 75 -4.13 10.28 13.26
CA ASN A 75 -5.22 9.61 13.97
C ASN A 75 -6.00 8.67 13.05
N PHE A 76 -6.29 9.11 11.82
CA PHE A 76 -6.92 8.25 10.81
C PHE A 76 -6.07 7.01 10.49
N VAL A 77 -4.77 7.19 10.27
CA VAL A 77 -3.82 6.10 9.98
C VAL A 77 -3.75 5.10 11.12
N ILE A 78 -3.52 5.57 12.34
CA ILE A 78 -3.32 4.71 13.53
C ILE A 78 -4.61 3.97 13.87
N TYR A 79 -5.74 4.66 13.90
CA TYR A 79 -7.03 4.06 14.29
C TYR A 79 -7.50 3.00 13.31
N ASN A 80 -7.23 3.17 12.02
CA ASN A 80 -7.65 2.23 10.99
C ASN A 80 -6.54 1.21 10.62
N ASN A 81 -5.43 1.19 11.37
CA ASN A 81 -4.30 0.28 11.19
C ASN A 81 -3.76 0.25 9.74
N LEU A 82 -3.61 1.43 9.12
CA LEU A 82 -3.04 1.55 7.78
C LEU A 82 -1.55 1.22 7.78
N ASN A 83 -1.11 0.45 6.79
CA ASN A 83 0.27 0.00 6.61
C ASN A 83 0.85 0.53 5.30
N VAL A 84 2.18 0.49 5.21
CA VAL A 84 2.87 0.71 3.95
C VAL A 84 2.42 -0.36 2.96
N GLY A 85 2.10 0.05 1.73
CA GLY A 85 1.54 -0.82 0.70
C GLY A 85 0.01 -0.88 0.67
N ASP A 86 -0.69 -0.38 1.69
CA ASP A 86 -2.15 -0.26 1.60
C ASP A 86 -2.54 0.75 0.50
N ARG A 87 -3.60 0.44 -0.23
CA ARG A 87 -4.14 1.28 -1.30
C ARG A 87 -5.23 2.19 -0.74
N PHE A 88 -4.93 3.48 -0.66
CA PHE A 88 -5.90 4.52 -0.33
C PHE A 88 -6.60 4.99 -1.60
N THR A 89 -7.93 4.96 -1.64
CA THR A 89 -8.72 5.48 -2.76
C THR A 89 -9.79 6.44 -2.28
N LEU A 90 -9.80 7.65 -2.85
CA LEU A 90 -10.78 8.69 -2.58
C LEU A 90 -11.80 8.78 -3.72
N TYR A 91 -13.07 8.84 -3.33
CA TYR A 91 -14.22 9.06 -4.20
C TYR A 91 -14.98 10.31 -3.75
N GLN A 92 -15.65 10.96 -4.70
CA GLN A 92 -16.70 11.94 -4.44
C GLN A 92 -18.03 11.27 -4.78
N VAL A 93 -18.91 11.17 -3.79
CA VAL A 93 -20.22 10.53 -3.90
C VAL A 93 -21.28 11.63 -3.98
N GLN A 94 -22.10 11.58 -5.03
CA GLN A 94 -23.30 12.40 -5.17
C GLN A 94 -24.52 11.63 -4.67
N VAL A 95 -25.38 12.33 -3.95
CA VAL A 95 -26.65 11.81 -3.44
C VAL A 95 -27.82 12.48 -4.15
N GLU A 96 -29.02 11.91 -4.02
CA GLU A 96 -30.22 12.31 -4.77
C GLU A 96 -30.63 13.77 -4.58
N ASP A 97 -30.33 14.36 -3.42
CA ASP A 97 -30.62 15.77 -3.13
C ASP A 97 -29.67 16.76 -3.84
N GLY A 98 -28.74 16.25 -4.67
CA GLY A 98 -27.75 17.05 -5.39
C GLY A 98 -26.51 17.41 -4.57
N SER A 99 -26.49 17.09 -3.28
CA SER A 99 -25.30 17.27 -2.44
C SER A 99 -24.26 16.19 -2.72
N SER A 100 -23.03 16.42 -2.23
CA SER A 100 -21.95 15.45 -2.36
C SER A 100 -21.11 15.36 -1.11
N TYR A 101 -20.55 14.17 -0.86
CA TYR A 101 -19.60 13.92 0.21
C TYR A 101 -18.42 13.11 -0.33
N TYR A 102 -17.32 13.10 0.42
CA TYR A 102 -16.16 12.29 0.05
C TYR A 102 -16.16 10.97 0.79
N ARG A 103 -15.77 9.89 0.10
CA ARG A 103 -15.63 8.55 0.69
C ARG A 103 -14.23 8.02 0.42
N VAL A 104 -13.65 7.39 1.43
CA VAL A 104 -12.38 6.70 1.34
C VAL A 104 -12.58 5.20 1.49
N GLU A 105 -11.95 4.46 0.60
CA GLU A 105 -11.76 3.03 0.71
C GLU A 105 -10.26 2.74 0.86
N VAL A 106 -9.94 1.81 1.74
CA VAL A 106 -8.57 1.34 1.96
C VAL A 106 -8.57 -0.15 1.74
N GLY A 107 -7.84 -0.60 0.71
CA GLY A 107 -7.66 -2.01 0.40
C GLY A 107 -6.22 -2.44 0.66
N LYS A 108 -6.01 -3.68 1.08
CA LYS A 108 -4.68 -4.29 1.03
C LYS A 108 -4.39 -4.65 -0.42
N GLU A 109 -3.17 -4.40 -0.88
CA GLU A 109 -2.72 -5.06 -2.10
C GLU A 109 -2.70 -6.56 -1.81
N ILE A 110 -3.51 -7.34 -2.52
CA ILE A 110 -3.45 -8.79 -2.40
C ILE A 110 -2.09 -9.17 -2.98
N ASP A 111 -1.17 -9.60 -2.12
CA ASP A 111 0.10 -10.20 -2.54
C ASP A 111 -0.23 -11.43 -3.39
N PHE A 112 -0.29 -11.26 -4.71
CA PHE A 112 -0.44 -12.37 -5.65
C PHE A 112 0.77 -13.33 -5.61
N PHE A 113 1.81 -12.99 -4.83
CA PHE A 113 2.97 -13.82 -4.54
C PHE A 113 2.78 -14.81 -3.37
N GLY A 114 1.63 -14.80 -2.68
CA GLY A 114 1.36 -15.62 -1.50
C GLY A 114 0.79 -17.02 -1.73
N ILE A 115 0.45 -17.42 -2.96
CA ILE A 115 -0.17 -18.74 -3.22
C ILE A 115 0.85 -19.90 -3.07
N ASN A 116 2.16 -19.64 -3.12
CA ASN A 116 3.18 -20.71 -3.07
C ASN A 116 3.76 -21.00 -1.67
N ALA A 117 3.47 -20.21 -0.64
CA ALA A 117 4.08 -20.39 0.69
C ALA A 117 3.38 -21.43 1.58
N MET A 118 2.16 -21.87 1.23
CA MET A 118 1.41 -22.89 1.98
C MET A 118 1.40 -24.27 1.30
N ALA A 119 2.03 -24.42 0.12
CA ALA A 119 2.10 -25.70 -0.60
C ALA A 119 3.35 -26.54 -0.27
N TYR A 120 4.32 -26.00 0.48
CA TYR A 120 5.54 -26.71 0.90
C TYR A 120 5.75 -26.57 2.40
N GLY A 121 4.85 -27.16 3.20
CA GLY A 121 4.93 -26.99 4.65
C GLY A 121 4.17 -28.02 5.47
N SER A 122 3.98 -29.24 4.97
CA SER A 122 3.47 -30.35 5.78
C SER A 122 3.66 -31.70 5.10
N ALA A 123 4.83 -32.29 5.29
CA ALA A 123 5.02 -33.74 5.36
C ALA A 123 6.31 -34.02 6.14
N SER A 124 6.16 -34.21 7.45
CA SER A 124 7.13 -34.89 8.30
C SER A 124 6.48 -36.18 8.75
N THR A 125 7.04 -37.33 8.36
CA THR A 125 7.11 -38.56 9.17
C THR A 125 8.20 -39.47 8.59
N ALA A 126 9.23 -39.70 9.42
CA ALA A 126 10.01 -40.92 9.65
C ALA A 126 10.10 -42.00 8.54
N ASP A 127 11.30 -42.38 8.12
CA ASP A 127 12.05 -43.50 8.72
C ASP A 127 13.33 -43.82 7.92
N GLU A 128 14.34 -44.28 8.65
CA GLU A 128 15.64 -44.72 8.17
C GLU A 128 15.53 -45.86 7.15
N HIS A 129 16.31 -45.83 6.06
CA HIS A 129 16.93 -47.06 5.53
C HIS A 129 18.14 -46.75 4.65
N VAL A 130 19.31 -47.09 5.20
CA VAL A 130 20.58 -47.30 4.49
C VAL A 130 20.42 -48.46 3.52
N ILE A 131 20.66 -48.24 2.22
CA ILE A 131 21.11 -49.29 1.29
C ILE A 131 22.16 -48.71 0.34
N THR A 132 23.41 -49.07 0.60
CA THR A 132 24.56 -49.04 -0.30
C THR A 132 24.48 -50.22 -1.26
N HIS A 133 24.61 -50.06 -2.58
CA HIS A 133 24.99 -51.08 -3.59
C HIS A 133 25.53 -50.34 -4.84
N HIS A 134 26.85 -50.22 -5.06
CA HIS A 134 27.80 -51.12 -5.77
C HIS A 134 27.71 -51.18 -7.32
N HIS A 135 28.81 -50.70 -7.95
CA HIS A 135 29.52 -51.19 -9.17
C HIS A 135 28.80 -51.03 -10.56
N GLN A 136 29.42 -50.55 -11.66
CA GLN A 136 30.70 -50.96 -12.25
C GLN A 136 31.26 -50.00 -13.33
N GLU A 137 32.57 -49.71 -13.20
CA GLU A 137 33.70 -49.52 -14.16
C GLU A 137 33.60 -48.80 -15.52
N GLY A 138 34.64 -48.00 -15.79
CA GLY A 138 35.07 -47.54 -17.12
C GLY A 138 36.32 -46.65 -17.09
N LEU A 139 37.50 -47.28 -16.95
CA LEU A 139 38.88 -46.72 -16.87
C LEU A 139 39.33 -45.74 -17.98
N ARG A 140 40.14 -44.73 -17.60
CA ARG A 140 41.52 -44.39 -18.09
C ARG A 140 41.92 -42.97 -17.60
N LEU A 141 42.88 -42.79 -16.66
CA LEU A 141 44.36 -42.61 -16.86
C LEU A 141 44.64 -41.39 -17.78
N GLU A 142 45.29 -40.28 -17.43
CA GLU A 142 46.52 -40.04 -16.63
C GLU A 142 46.61 -38.58 -16.12
N LEU A 143 47.16 -38.43 -14.90
CA LEU A 143 48.15 -37.47 -14.39
C LEU A 143 48.59 -36.25 -15.23
N SER A 144 48.49 -35.04 -14.65
CA SER A 144 49.69 -34.23 -14.32
C SER A 144 49.36 -33.06 -13.38
N LEU A 145 50.24 -32.89 -12.38
CA LEU A 145 50.22 -31.90 -11.30
C LEU A 145 50.52 -30.47 -11.77
N GLY A 146 50.09 -29.49 -10.97
CA GLY A 146 50.89 -28.28 -10.71
C GLY A 146 50.13 -26.95 -10.80
N GLN A 147 49.54 -26.52 -9.70
CA GLN A 147 49.18 -25.12 -9.44
C GLN A 147 50.46 -24.30 -9.06
N PRO A 148 50.37 -22.96 -9.11
CA PRO A 148 51.44 -22.06 -9.55
C PRO A 148 52.34 -21.56 -8.41
N ASN A 149 53.44 -20.93 -8.80
CA ASN A 149 54.01 -19.78 -8.09
C ASN A 149 53.98 -18.57 -9.03
#